data_AF-A0A9W7DEN7-F1
#
_entry.id   AF-A0A9W7DEN7-F1
#
_cell.length_a   1.000
_cell.length_b   1.000
_cell.length_c   1.000
_cell.angle_alpha   90.00
_cell.angle_beta   90.00
_cell.angle_gamma   90.00
#
_symmetry.space_group_name_H-M   'P 1'
#
loop_
_entity.id
_entity.type
_entity.pdbx_description
1 polymer ?
#
loop_
_entity_poly.entity_id
_entity_poly.type
_entity_poly.pdbx_seq_one_letter_code
_entity_poly.pdbx_strand_id
1 'polypeptide(L)'
;MYREGIAWETNKKRFKKTKYNLDDITPPPNWVKMYPEGYNETNVPDIQHWYEFQNWMAPAAFSLFSKMILRNDDDVLKKGVYQTDVGLHWPVLGFNGHKYIYLSTRSVIGGKNSFLGVSWIVGGGICLLLSLVFLIVNAVHPRKIGDTRMLSWNKEKPDLGN
;
A
#
# COMPACT_ATOMS: atom_id res chain seq x y z
N MET A 1 11.30 -4.24 -20.95
CA MET A 1 10.21 -4.15 -19.96
C MET A 1 9.31 -5.36 -20.13
N TYR A 2 9.00 -6.03 -19.04
CA TYR A 2 8.26 -7.29 -18.99
C TYR A 2 6.87 -7.10 -18.38
N ARG A 3 5.92 -7.91 -18.85
CA ARG A 3 4.57 -8.05 -18.27
C ARG A 3 4.51 -9.19 -17.26
N GLU A 4 5.44 -10.13 -17.34
CA GLU A 4 5.53 -11.22 -16.38
C GLU A 4 6.00 -10.71 -15.01
N GLY A 5 5.52 -11.34 -13.94
CA GLY A 5 5.91 -10.98 -12.58
C GLY A 5 5.33 -9.66 -12.05
N ILE A 6 4.43 -9.00 -12.78
CA ILE A 6 3.75 -7.78 -12.30
C ILE A 6 2.61 -8.06 -11.31
N ALA A 7 2.13 -9.30 -11.27
CA ALA A 7 1.10 -9.76 -10.35
C ALA A 7 1.70 -10.68 -9.27
N TRP A 8 0.98 -10.85 -8.16
CA TRP A 8 1.42 -11.69 -7.06
C TRP A 8 1.55 -13.17 -7.47
N GLU A 9 2.64 -13.82 -7.08
CA GLU A 9 2.87 -15.25 -7.36
C GLU A 9 1.75 -16.16 -6.82
N THR A 10 1.13 -15.77 -5.71
CA THR A 10 -0.02 -16.49 -5.13
C THR A 10 -1.24 -16.51 -6.06
N ASN A 11 -1.37 -15.55 -6.99
CA ASN A 11 -2.46 -15.52 -7.96
C ASN A 11 -2.44 -16.73 -8.90
N LYS A 12 -1.27 -17.35 -9.15
CA LYS A 12 -1.17 -18.57 -9.98
C LYS A 12 -2.02 -19.72 -9.45
N LYS A 13 -2.33 -19.74 -8.14
CA LYS A 13 -3.21 -20.75 -7.52
C LYS A 13 -4.70 -20.39 -7.65
N ARG A 14 -5.03 -19.10 -7.75
CA ARG A 14 -6.40 -18.58 -7.73
C ARG A 14 -6.97 -18.37 -9.14
N PHE A 15 -6.18 -17.80 -10.04
CA PHE A 15 -6.56 -17.60 -11.43
C PHE A 15 -6.16 -18.81 -12.24
N LYS A 16 -7.12 -19.44 -12.91
CA LYS A 16 -6.95 -20.64 -13.72
C LYS A 16 -7.63 -20.44 -15.06
N LYS A 17 -7.13 -21.12 -16.08
CA LYS A 17 -7.81 -21.19 -17.37
C LYS A 17 -9.24 -21.69 -17.18
N THR A 18 -10.18 -21.06 -17.89
CA THR A 18 -11.59 -21.42 -17.82
C THR A 18 -11.82 -22.87 -18.26
N LYS A 19 -12.87 -23.49 -17.71
CA LYS A 19 -13.39 -24.80 -18.12
C LYS A 19 -14.79 -24.70 -18.72
N TYR A 20 -15.32 -23.49 -18.87
CA TYR A 20 -16.62 -23.27 -19.52
C TYR A 20 -16.55 -23.60 -21.01
N ASN A 21 -17.67 -24.07 -21.56
CA ASN A 21 -17.83 -24.16 -23.00
C ASN A 21 -18.06 -22.76 -23.57
N LEU A 22 -17.72 -22.57 -24.85
CA LEU A 22 -17.82 -21.27 -25.53
C LEU A 22 -19.27 -20.78 -25.62
N ASP A 23 -20.22 -21.70 -25.84
CA ASP A 23 -21.64 -21.38 -25.97
C ASP A 23 -22.26 -20.89 -24.65
N ASP A 24 -21.62 -21.18 -23.51
CA ASP A 24 -22.10 -20.81 -22.18
C ASP A 24 -21.58 -19.43 -21.73
N ILE A 25 -20.66 -18.80 -22.49
CA ILE A 25 -19.96 -17.58 -22.07
C ILE A 25 -20.00 -16.50 -23.15
N THR A 26 -20.11 -15.26 -22.69
CA THR A 26 -19.98 -14.07 -23.53
C THR A 26 -19.00 -13.09 -22.91
N PRO A 27 -18.27 -12.30 -23.70
CA PRO A 27 -17.47 -11.20 -23.17
C PRO A 27 -18.32 -10.22 -22.35
N PRO A 28 -17.74 -9.57 -21.33
CA PRO A 28 -18.40 -8.47 -20.64
C PRO A 28 -18.80 -7.33 -21.59
N PRO A 29 -19.85 -6.55 -21.28
CA PRO A 29 -20.35 -5.49 -22.17
C PRO A 29 -19.30 -4.46 -22.61
N ASN A 30 -18.36 -4.11 -21.72
CA ASN A 30 -17.31 -3.13 -22.04
C ASN A 30 -16.14 -3.72 -22.84
N TRP A 31 -16.16 -5.03 -23.15
CA TRP A 31 -15.11 -5.73 -23.91
C TRP A 31 -15.49 -5.98 -25.37
N VAL A 32 -16.67 -5.53 -25.81
CA VAL A 32 -17.16 -5.73 -27.19
C VAL A 32 -16.18 -5.25 -28.26
N LYS A 33 -15.41 -4.18 -28.01
CA LYS A 33 -14.37 -3.73 -28.97
C LYS A 33 -13.18 -4.69 -29.08
N MET A 34 -12.87 -5.42 -28.01
CA MET A 34 -11.81 -6.43 -27.99
C MET A 34 -12.29 -7.76 -28.57
N TYR A 35 -13.58 -8.07 -28.41
CA TYR A 35 -14.23 -9.30 -28.88
C TYR A 35 -15.53 -8.97 -29.62
N PRO A 36 -15.46 -8.42 -30.85
CA PRO A 36 -16.63 -7.92 -31.57
C PRO A 36 -17.62 -9.03 -31.95
N GLU A 37 -17.11 -10.23 -32.20
CA GLU A 37 -17.91 -11.41 -32.56
C GLU A 37 -18.11 -12.38 -31.38
N GLY A 38 -17.77 -11.95 -30.16
CA GLY A 38 -17.82 -12.79 -28.98
C GLY A 38 -16.58 -13.68 -28.79
N TYR A 39 -16.74 -14.72 -27.98
CA TYR A 39 -15.69 -15.70 -27.69
C TYR A 39 -15.68 -16.84 -28.71
N ASN A 40 -14.50 -17.29 -29.11
CA ASN A 40 -14.24 -18.43 -29.99
C ASN A 40 -13.07 -19.27 -29.45
N GLU A 41 -12.80 -20.43 -30.06
CA GLU A 41 -11.78 -21.39 -29.59
C GLU A 41 -10.37 -20.80 -29.39
N THR A 42 -10.05 -19.73 -30.11
CA THR A 42 -8.71 -19.14 -30.14
C THR A 42 -8.58 -17.86 -29.31
N ASN A 43 -9.67 -17.13 -29.07
CA ASN A 43 -9.62 -15.79 -28.51
C ASN A 43 -9.98 -15.72 -27.02
N VAL A 44 -10.51 -16.80 -26.42
CA VAL A 44 -10.87 -16.81 -25.01
C VAL A 44 -9.61 -16.55 -24.16
N PRO A 45 -9.61 -15.50 -23.33
CA PRO A 45 -8.42 -15.10 -22.62
C PRO A 45 -8.04 -16.11 -21.55
N ASP A 46 -6.77 -16.48 -21.51
CA ASP A 46 -6.21 -17.25 -20.41
C ASP A 46 -5.86 -16.34 -19.22
N ILE A 47 -6.84 -16.16 -18.31
CA ILE A 47 -6.69 -15.31 -17.13
C ILE A 47 -5.58 -15.79 -16.17
N GLN A 48 -5.08 -17.02 -16.30
CA GLN A 48 -3.96 -17.53 -15.51
C GLN A 48 -2.64 -16.84 -15.88
N HIS A 49 -2.47 -16.48 -17.16
CA HIS A 49 -1.27 -15.80 -17.67
C HIS A 49 -1.52 -14.33 -18.02
N TRP A 50 -2.74 -13.83 -17.82
CA TRP A 50 -3.08 -12.43 -18.01
C TRP A 50 -2.82 -11.59 -16.74
N TYR A 51 -1.56 -11.27 -16.49
CA TYR A 51 -1.13 -10.60 -15.26
C TYR A 51 -1.76 -9.20 -15.07
N GLU A 52 -2.02 -8.47 -16.14
CA GLU A 52 -2.70 -7.16 -16.10
C GLU A 52 -4.15 -7.31 -15.59
N PHE A 53 -4.85 -8.34 -16.04
CA PHE A 53 -6.19 -8.66 -15.55
C PHE A 53 -6.15 -9.02 -14.07
N GLN A 54 -5.20 -9.86 -13.64
CA GLN A 54 -5.03 -10.21 -12.23
C GLN A 54 -4.77 -8.97 -11.35
N ASN A 55 -3.93 -8.04 -11.82
CA ASN A 55 -3.70 -6.77 -11.15
C ASN A 55 -4.96 -5.91 -11.10
N TRP A 56 -5.75 -5.88 -12.16
CA TRP A 56 -7.03 -5.16 -12.18
C TRP A 56 -8.02 -5.72 -11.17
N MET A 57 -8.11 -7.04 -11.08
CA MET A 57 -9.03 -7.78 -10.20
C MET A 57 -8.70 -7.67 -8.70
N ALA A 58 -7.56 -7.08 -8.32
CA ALA A 58 -7.28 -6.69 -6.94
C ALA A 58 -7.76 -5.23 -6.72
N PRO A 59 -8.95 -4.99 -6.11
CA PRO A 59 -9.46 -3.64 -5.94
C PRO A 59 -8.54 -2.82 -5.06
N ALA A 60 -8.36 -1.54 -5.39
CA ALA A 60 -7.60 -0.63 -4.56
C ALA A 60 -8.42 -0.19 -3.34
N ALA A 61 -7.75 0.07 -2.23
CA ALA A 61 -8.40 0.55 -1.01
C ALA A 61 -8.87 2.02 -1.11
N PHE A 62 -8.30 2.81 -2.02
CA PHE A 62 -8.53 4.25 -2.16
C PHE A 62 -8.84 4.64 -3.60
N SER A 63 -9.44 5.82 -3.80
CA SER A 63 -9.79 6.36 -5.11
C SER A 63 -8.57 6.72 -5.97
N LEU A 64 -7.49 7.21 -5.34
CA LEU A 64 -6.19 7.38 -5.97
C LEU A 64 -5.39 6.09 -5.77
N PHE A 65 -5.10 5.41 -6.88
CA PHE A 65 -4.35 4.16 -6.85
C PHE A 65 -3.45 4.01 -8.07
N SER A 66 -2.43 3.17 -7.93
CA SER A 66 -1.53 2.78 -9.02
C SER A 66 -1.58 1.27 -9.20
N LYS A 67 -1.59 0.80 -10.46
CA LYS A 67 -1.45 -0.61 -10.80
C LYS A 67 -0.22 -0.78 -11.70
N MET A 68 0.59 -1.79 -11.42
CA MET A 68 1.78 -2.09 -12.21
C MET A 68 1.36 -2.72 -13.55
N ILE A 69 1.92 -2.18 -14.64
CA ILE A 69 1.68 -2.67 -16.01
C ILE A 69 2.94 -3.25 -16.64
N LEU A 70 4.11 -2.74 -16.25
CA LEU A 70 5.42 -3.12 -16.78
C LEU A 70 6.47 -3.07 -15.67
N ARG A 71 7.44 -3.98 -15.72
CA ARG A 71 8.60 -4.02 -14.82
C ARG A 71 9.89 -4.31 -15.59
N ASN A 72 11.04 -3.88 -15.07
CA ASN A 72 12.35 -4.34 -15.52
C ASN A 72 13.23 -4.45 -14.26
N ASP A 73 13.79 -5.63 -14.01
CA ASP A 73 14.68 -5.89 -12.87
C ASP A 73 16.13 -6.15 -13.28
N ASP A 74 16.37 -6.38 -14.58
CA ASP A 74 17.66 -6.84 -15.10
C ASP A 74 18.53 -5.66 -15.57
N ASP A 75 17.92 -4.57 -16.03
CA ASP A 75 18.61 -3.43 -16.61
C ASP A 75 18.43 -2.12 -15.83
N VAL A 76 19.48 -1.29 -15.89
CA VAL A 76 19.42 0.10 -15.42
C VAL A 76 18.93 1.02 -16.54
N LEU A 77 17.87 1.78 -16.26
CA LEU A 77 17.43 2.86 -17.16
C LEU A 77 18.44 4.02 -17.13
N LYS A 78 19.24 4.15 -18.19
CA LYS A 78 20.26 5.19 -18.32
C LYS A 78 19.61 6.56 -18.54
N LYS A 79 20.38 7.64 -18.33
CA LYS A 79 19.93 9.00 -18.66
C LYS A 79 19.75 9.11 -20.18
N GLY A 80 18.59 9.54 -20.63
CA GLY A 80 18.27 9.69 -22.03
C GLY A 80 16.85 10.21 -22.26
N VAL A 81 16.50 10.38 -23.54
CA VAL A 81 15.14 10.67 -23.97
C VAL A 81 14.45 9.37 -24.31
N TYR A 82 13.27 9.15 -23.74
CA TYR A 82 12.46 7.96 -23.96
C TYR A 82 11.09 8.38 -24.45
N GLN A 83 10.52 7.56 -25.34
CA GLN A 83 9.15 7.71 -25.82
C GLN A 83 8.30 6.56 -25.28
N THR A 84 7.04 6.84 -24.97
CA THR A 84 6.06 5.82 -24.59
C THR A 84 4.75 6.10 -25.31
N ASP A 85 4.34 5.16 -26.15
CA ASP A 85 3.11 5.26 -26.91
C ASP A 85 1.96 4.55 -26.15
N VAL A 86 0.81 5.22 -26.03
CA VAL A 86 -0.30 4.76 -25.19
C VAL A 86 -1.60 4.77 -25.98
N GLY A 87 -2.21 3.59 -26.14
CA GLY A 87 -3.56 3.46 -26.69
C GLY A 87 -4.62 4.00 -25.74
N LEU A 88 -5.37 5.02 -26.16
CA LEU A 88 -6.37 5.70 -25.33
C LEU A 88 -7.74 5.00 -25.36
N HIS A 89 -7.82 3.77 -24.83
CA HIS A 89 -9.07 2.97 -24.86
C HIS A 89 -9.96 3.11 -23.63
N TRP A 90 -9.45 3.71 -22.54
CA TRP A 90 -10.19 3.89 -21.28
C TRP A 90 -10.61 5.36 -21.07
N PRO A 91 -11.90 5.71 -21.22
CA PRO A 91 -12.39 7.08 -21.00
C PRO A 91 -12.49 7.37 -19.50
N VAL A 92 -11.90 8.49 -19.06
CA VAL A 92 -11.94 8.94 -17.65
C VAL A 92 -12.68 10.25 -17.45
N LEU A 93 -12.87 11.02 -18.53
CA LEU A 93 -13.44 12.36 -18.47
C LEU A 93 -14.93 12.36 -18.06
N GLY A 94 -15.68 11.30 -18.40
CA GLY A 94 -17.12 11.20 -18.09
C GLY A 94 -17.43 11.15 -16.60
N PHE A 95 -16.46 10.80 -15.76
CA PHE A 95 -16.57 10.82 -14.29
C PHE A 95 -15.57 11.79 -13.65
N ASN A 96 -15.06 12.76 -14.43
CA ASN A 96 -14.04 13.72 -14.00
C ASN A 96 -12.78 13.06 -13.39
N GLY A 97 -12.39 11.92 -13.93
CA GLY A 97 -11.20 11.18 -13.52
C GLY A 97 -9.94 11.58 -14.29
N HIS A 98 -8.80 11.21 -13.72
CA HIS A 98 -7.49 11.41 -14.34
C HIS A 98 -6.74 10.08 -14.45
N LYS A 99 -5.85 9.98 -15.44
CA LYS A 99 -4.98 8.83 -15.66
C LYS A 99 -3.56 9.31 -15.96
N TYR A 100 -2.58 8.65 -15.36
CA TYR A 100 -1.18 9.04 -15.42
C TYR A 100 -0.29 7.81 -15.61
N ILE A 101 0.87 8.02 -16.21
CA ILE A 101 1.97 7.04 -16.17
C ILE A 101 2.90 7.44 -15.05
N TYR A 102 3.18 6.49 -14.16
CA TYR A 102 4.10 6.67 -13.06
C TYR A 102 5.29 5.72 -13.22
N LEU A 103 6.44 6.28 -13.60
CA LEU A 103 7.71 5.56 -13.69
C LEU A 103 8.47 5.74 -12.37
N SER A 104 8.78 4.64 -11.70
CA SER A 104 9.44 4.65 -10.39
C SER A 104 10.41 3.48 -10.27
N THR A 105 11.45 3.68 -9.49
CA THR A 105 12.25 2.60 -8.91
C THR A 105 11.66 2.20 -7.56
N ARG A 106 11.96 0.98 -7.10
CA ARG A 106 11.53 0.48 -5.79
C ARG A 106 12.64 0.68 -4.77
N SER A 107 12.26 1.14 -3.57
CA SER A 107 13.09 1.05 -2.37
C SER A 107 12.62 -0.11 -1.48
N VAL A 108 13.39 -0.44 -0.44
CA VAL A 108 13.01 -1.49 0.53
C VAL A 108 11.61 -1.26 1.13
N ILE A 109 11.25 0.00 1.37
CA ILE A 109 9.99 0.41 2.01
C ILE A 109 8.88 0.67 0.96
N GLY A 110 9.19 0.54 -0.33
CA GLY A 110 8.26 0.77 -1.44
C GLY A 110 8.60 2.02 -2.25
N GLY A 111 7.58 2.80 -2.61
CA GLY A 111 7.75 4.05 -3.34
C GLY A 111 8.22 5.21 -2.47
N LYS A 112 8.37 6.40 -3.07
CA LYS A 112 8.73 7.63 -2.36
C LYS A 112 7.57 8.06 -1.45
N ASN A 113 7.71 7.82 -0.14
CA ASN A 113 6.77 8.29 0.88
C ASN A 113 7.50 8.67 2.17
N SER A 114 7.49 9.96 2.52
CA SER A 114 8.16 10.48 3.72
C SER A 114 7.34 10.30 5.00
N PHE A 115 6.08 9.90 4.92
CA PHE A 115 5.18 9.79 6.08
C PHE A 115 5.75 8.90 7.18
N LEU A 116 6.26 7.72 6.82
CA LEU A 116 6.82 6.79 7.80
C LEU A 116 8.04 7.40 8.50
N GLY A 117 8.97 7.98 7.75
CA GLY A 117 10.16 8.64 8.35
C GLY A 117 9.78 9.78 9.29
N VAL A 118 8.86 10.65 8.88
CA VAL A 118 8.36 11.76 9.71
C VAL A 118 7.67 11.24 10.98
N SER A 119 6.84 10.20 10.86
CA SER A 119 6.13 9.62 12.00
C SER A 119 7.08 9.09 13.07
N TRP A 120 8.18 8.45 12.66
CA TRP A 120 9.22 7.97 13.57
C TRP A 120 9.98 9.11 14.24
N ILE A 121 10.30 10.18 13.51
CA ILE A 121 10.95 11.38 14.07
C ILE A 121 10.03 12.04 15.11
N VAL A 122 8.74 12.19 14.80
CA VAL A 122 7.76 12.78 15.74
C VAL A 122 7.62 11.90 16.99
N GLY A 123 7.44 10.59 16.83
CA GLY A 123 7.36 9.67 17.96
C GLY A 123 8.61 9.70 18.84
N GLY A 124 9.80 9.69 18.23
CA GLY A 124 11.07 9.85 18.94
C GLY A 124 11.20 11.19 19.66
N GLY A 125 10.78 12.28 19.02
CA GLY A 125 10.76 13.62 19.60
C GLY A 125 9.88 13.70 20.85
N ILE A 126 8.68 13.10 20.82
CA ILE A 126 7.79 13.03 21.99
C ILE A 126 8.48 12.27 23.14
N CYS A 127 9.09 11.12 22.85
CA CYS A 127 9.80 10.34 23.86
C CYS A 127 11.00 11.11 24.46
N LEU A 128 11.76 11.85 23.65
CA LEU A 128 12.87 12.66 24.13
C LEU A 128 12.39 13.82 25.02
N LEU A 129 11.29 14.48 24.65
CA LEU A 129 10.69 15.54 25.47
C LEU A 129 10.22 14.99 26.82
N LEU A 130 9.51 13.86 26.83
CA LEU A 130 9.07 13.21 28.07
C LEU A 130 10.25 12.78 28.94
N SER A 131 11.30 12.21 28.34
CA SER A 131 12.53 11.84 29.04
C SER A 131 13.20 13.04 29.71
N LEU A 132 13.30 14.18 29.01
CA LEU A 132 13.87 15.41 29.56
C LEU A 132 13.02 15.95 30.71
N VAL A 133 11.69 15.96 30.56
CA VAL A 133 10.77 16.39 31.64
C VAL A 133 10.95 15.50 32.88
N PHE A 134 10.95 14.18 32.73
CA PHE A 134 11.14 13.27 33.85
C PHE A 134 12.52 13.41 34.48
N LEU A 135 13.57 13.63 33.69
CA LEU A 135 14.92 13.88 34.18
C LEU A 135 14.97 15.17 35.02
N ILE A 136 14.39 16.27 34.53
CA ILE A 136 14.31 17.55 35.25
C ILE A 136 13.53 17.38 36.56
N VAL A 137 12.35 16.76 36.51
CA VAL A 137 11.52 16.53 37.71
C VAL A 137 12.27 15.69 38.75
N ASN A 138 12.95 14.63 38.33
CA ASN A 138 13.73 13.78 39.23
C ASN A 138 14.95 14.51 39.81
N ALA A 139 15.56 15.44 39.06
CA ALA A 139 16.69 16.24 39.53
C ALA A 139 16.28 17.35 40.51
N VAL A 140 15.15 18.02 40.26
CA VAL A 140 14.64 19.13 41.12
C VAL A 140 13.91 18.60 42.36
N HIS A 141 13.16 17.52 42.23
CA HIS A 141 12.40 16.89 43.33
C HIS A 141 12.79 15.41 43.52
N PRO A 142 14.04 15.12 43.93
CA PRO A 142 14.48 13.75 44.11
C PRO A 142 13.68 13.08 45.22
N ARG A 143 12.96 12.00 44.89
CA ARG A 143 12.28 11.15 45.87
C ARG A 143 13.14 9.94 46.16
N LYS A 144 13.32 9.62 47.45
CA LYS A 144 13.99 8.39 47.85
C LYS A 144 13.10 7.20 47.49
N ILE A 145 13.64 6.23 46.76
CA ILE A 145 12.94 5.00 46.40
C ILE A 145 12.61 4.25 47.69
N GLY A 146 11.33 3.92 47.89
CA GLY A 146 10.87 3.16 49.06
C GLY A 146 10.84 3.94 50.39
N ASP A 147 10.68 5.26 50.37
CA ASP A 147 10.55 6.04 51.60
C ASP A 147 9.28 5.67 52.39
N THR A 148 9.45 4.99 53.52
CA THR A 148 8.35 4.54 54.39
C THR A 148 7.58 5.70 55.04
N ARG A 149 8.15 6.92 55.05
CA ARG A 149 7.45 8.14 55.51
C ARG A 149 6.36 8.59 54.55
N MET A 150 6.40 8.13 53.29
CA MET A 150 5.43 8.49 52.27
C MET A 150 4.19 7.58 52.25
N LEU A 151 4.17 6.52 53.07
CA LEU A 151 3.05 5.59 53.21
C LEU A 151 1.83 6.35 53.75
N SER A 152 0.64 6.12 53.18
CA SER A 152 -0.57 6.89 53.49
C SER A 152 -0.92 6.87 54.97
N TRP A 153 -0.84 5.71 55.60
CA TRP A 153 -1.11 5.51 57.03
C TRP A 153 -0.05 6.11 57.97
N ASN A 154 1.12 6.50 57.46
CA ASN A 154 2.13 7.25 58.20
C ASN A 154 1.97 8.77 58.05
N LYS A 155 1.15 9.23 57.08
CA LYS A 155 0.84 10.65 56.86
C LYS A 155 -0.46 11.09 57.54
N GLU A 156 -1.39 10.16 57.72
CA GLU A 156 -2.58 10.38 58.53
C GLU A 156 -2.14 10.52 60.00
N LYS A 157 -2.15 11.75 60.52
CA LYS A 157 -2.16 11.93 61.98
C LYS A 157 -3.50 11.39 62.49
N PRO A 158 -3.53 10.65 63.61
CA PRO A 158 -4.80 10.35 64.23
C PRO A 158 -5.47 11.68 64.61
N ASP A 159 -6.70 11.88 64.15
CA ASP A 159 -7.57 12.96 64.62
C ASP A 159 -7.85 12.73 66.11
N LEU A 160 -6.95 13.24 66.95
CA LEU A 160 -7.21 13.40 68.38
C LEU A 160 -8.08 14.65 68.53
N GLY A 161 -9.36 14.48 68.20
CA GLY A 161 -10.42 15.39 68.60
C GLY A 161 -10.64 15.29 70.12
N ASN A 162 -10.63 16.47 70.76
CA ASN A 162 -10.99 16.80 72.15
C ASN A 162 -10.26 16.08 73.28
#